data_AF-A0A4Y2HXQ8-F1
#
_entry.id   AF-A0A4Y2HXQ8-F1
#
_cell.length_a   1.000
_cell.length_b   1.000
_cell.length_c   1.000
_cell.angle_alpha   90.00
_cell.angle_beta   90.00
_cell.angle_gamma   90.00
#
_symmetry.space_group_name_H-M   'P 1'
#
loop_
_entity.id
_entity.type
_entity.pdbx_description
1 polymer ?
#
loop_
_entity_poly.entity_id
_entity_poly.type
_entity_poly.pdbx_seq_one_letter_code
_entity_poly.pdbx_strand_id
1 'polypeptide(L)'
;MRRFLKLGERHVSGTDYSPGEEHVGPCQRSEKCINCKGPHNAKSNSYPAYIKEKKILELKCWNHITTSEARRMFHLQNMKYSEAVKSPPASVELQDTVNLKFEALLQ
;
A
#
# COMPACT_ATOMS: atom_id res chain seq x y z
N MET A 1 -5.49 30.66 -29.33
CA MET A 1 -4.93 30.87 -27.98
C MET A 1 -5.94 30.38 -26.95
N ARG A 2 -5.70 29.23 -26.30
CA ARG A 2 -6.63 28.68 -25.30
C ARG A 2 -6.34 29.36 -23.95
N ARG A 3 -7.32 30.12 -23.44
CA ARG A 3 -7.27 30.70 -22.09
C ARG A 3 -7.39 29.56 -21.07
N PHE A 4 -6.35 29.37 -20.26
CA PHE A 4 -6.44 28.51 -19.07
C PHE A 4 -7.22 29.26 -17.98
N LEU A 5 -8.48 28.89 -17.78
CA LEU A 5 -9.18 29.24 -16.55
C LEU A 5 -8.57 28.39 -15.43
N LYS A 6 -7.90 29.02 -14.46
CA LYS A 6 -7.57 28.40 -13.17
C LYS A 6 -8.90 28.00 -12.53
N LEU A 7 -9.29 26.73 -12.66
CA LEU A 7 -10.33 26.16 -11.82
C LEU A 7 -9.74 26.04 -10.41
N GLY A 8 -10.14 26.98 -9.56
CA GLY A 8 -9.89 26.97 -8.14
C GLY A 8 -10.29 25.63 -7.53
N GLU A 9 -9.52 25.23 -6.54
CA GLU A 9 -9.59 23.98 -5.82
C GLU A 9 -10.98 23.78 -5.23
N ARG A 10 -11.78 22.89 -5.85
CA ARG A 10 -12.98 22.36 -5.22
C ARG A 10 -12.55 21.35 -4.17
N HIS A 11 -12.48 21.81 -2.92
CA HIS A 11 -12.62 20.93 -1.77
C HIS A 11 -14.02 20.33 -1.82
N VAL A 12 -14.10 19.03 -2.10
CA VAL A 12 -15.29 18.22 -1.84
C VAL A 12 -14.85 17.13 -0.88
N SER A 13 -14.88 17.43 0.42
CA SER A 13 -14.88 16.40 1.45
C SER A 13 -16.32 16.21 1.90
N GLY A 14 -16.95 15.15 1.41
CA GLY A 14 -18.28 14.73 1.83
C GLY A 14 -18.29 14.33 3.30
N THR A 15 -19.32 14.83 3.97
CA THR A 15 -20.01 14.33 5.19
C THR A 15 -19.19 14.16 6.47
N ASP A 16 -19.05 15.25 7.22
CA ASP A 16 -19.43 15.29 8.63
C ASP A 16 -20.15 16.62 8.88
N TYR A 17 -21.49 16.59 8.87
CA TYR A 17 -22.30 17.73 9.26
C TYR A 17 -22.34 17.78 10.79
N SER A 18 -21.49 18.63 11.37
CA SER A 18 -21.61 19.09 12.76
C SER A 18 -21.92 20.59 12.72
N PRO A 19 -23.09 21.05 13.20
CA PRO A 19 -23.46 22.46 13.17
C PRO A 19 -22.58 23.31 14.10
N GLY A 20 -21.91 24.31 13.52
CA GLY A 20 -21.78 25.63 14.14
C GLY A 20 -20.83 25.81 15.33
N GLU A 21 -19.54 25.50 15.19
CA GLU A 21 -18.51 26.28 15.91
C GLU A 21 -17.96 27.35 14.96
N GLU A 22 -18.45 28.59 15.12
CA GLU A 22 -17.75 29.77 14.60
C GLU A 22 -16.40 29.85 15.31
N HIS A 23 -15.36 29.34 14.66
CA HIS A 23 -14.00 29.55 15.12
C HIS A 23 -13.58 30.97 14.72
N VAL A 24 -13.28 31.82 15.70
CA VAL A 24 -12.70 33.14 15.46
C VAL A 24 -11.20 32.96 15.19
N GLY A 25 -10.82 33.03 13.91
CA GLY A 25 -9.43 32.95 13.46
C GLY A 25 -9.26 32.09 12.20
N PRO A 26 -8.08 32.08 11.55
CA PRO A 26 -7.84 31.17 10.43
C PRO A 26 -8.02 29.71 10.89
N CYS A 27 -8.80 28.92 10.16
CA CYS A 27 -9.00 27.50 10.41
C CYS A 27 -7.65 26.75 10.43
N GLN A 28 -7.09 26.53 11.62
CA GLN A 28 -5.82 25.81 11.81
C GLN A 28 -6.02 24.29 11.94
N ARG A 29 -7.01 23.71 11.24
CA ARG A 29 -7.16 22.25 11.23
C ARG A 29 -5.97 21.65 10.48
N SER A 30 -5.08 20.99 11.23
CA SER A 30 -3.98 20.21 10.65
C SER A 30 -4.53 19.19 9.66
N GLU A 31 -3.98 19.13 8.45
CA GLU A 31 -4.32 18.08 7.49
C GLU A 31 -4.03 16.70 8.10
N LYS A 32 -5.03 15.81 8.09
CA LYS A 32 -4.90 14.44 8.57
C LYS A 32 -5.27 13.47 7.47
N CYS A 33 -4.48 12.41 7.34
CA CYS A 33 -4.74 11.37 6.35
C CYS A 33 -5.91 10.51 6.82
N ILE A 34 -6.93 10.32 5.98
CA ILE A 34 -8.05 9.43 6.32
C ILE A 34 -7.60 7.97 6.57
N ASN A 35 -6.49 7.54 5.94
CA ASN A 35 -6.03 6.15 6.00
C ASN A 35 -5.08 5.85 7.18
N CYS A 36 -4.16 6.75 7.53
CA CYS A 36 -3.24 6.55 8.67
C CYS A 36 -3.40 7.55 9.81
N LYS A 37 -4.28 8.56 9.68
CA LYS A 37 -4.43 9.68 10.63
C LYS A 37 -3.15 10.51 10.83
N GLY A 38 -2.13 10.30 10.00
CA GLY A 38 -0.86 11.04 10.02
C GLY A 38 -1.00 12.47 9.47
N PRO A 39 0.00 13.34 9.70
CA PRO A 39 -0.04 14.76 9.35
C PRO A 39 0.24 14.98 7.85
N HIS A 40 -0.65 14.50 7.00
CA HIS A 40 -0.60 14.70 5.56
C HIS A 40 -2.00 14.54 4.94
N ASN A 41 -2.27 15.19 3.82
CA ASN A 41 -3.51 14.94 3.06
C ASN A 41 -3.57 13.52 2.48
N ALA A 42 -4.77 13.12 2.06
CA ALA A 42 -5.04 11.80 1.50
C ALA A 42 -4.32 11.50 0.17
N LYS A 43 -3.90 12.54 -0.57
CA LYS A 43 -3.18 12.40 -1.84
C LYS A 43 -1.66 12.40 -1.68
N SER A 44 -1.16 12.54 -0.45
CA SER A 44 0.27 12.60 -0.19
C SER A 44 0.95 11.26 -0.48
N ASN A 45 2.11 11.33 -1.11
CA ASN A 45 3.01 10.20 -1.34
C ASN A 45 3.71 9.72 -0.05
N SER A 46 3.46 10.37 1.09
CA SER A 46 4.01 9.99 2.40
C SER A 46 3.27 8.84 3.08
N TYR A 47 2.13 8.39 2.54
CA TYR A 47 1.37 7.30 3.15
C TYR A 47 2.18 5.99 3.12
N PRO A 48 2.42 5.31 4.27
CA PRO A 48 3.30 4.15 4.30
C PRO A 48 2.90 3.00 3.37
N ALA A 49 1.60 2.74 3.20
CA ALA A 49 1.15 1.69 2.28
C ALA A 49 1.41 2.07 0.82
N TYR A 50 1.28 3.35 0.46
CA TYR A 50 1.63 3.85 -0.88
C TYR A 50 3.13 3.68 -1.14
N ILE A 51 3.98 4.07 -0.17
CA ILE A 51 5.44 3.90 -0.28
C ILE A 51 5.80 2.42 -0.48
N LYS A 52 5.16 1.51 0.26
CA LYS A 52 5.34 0.07 0.10
C LYS A 52 4.95 -0.40 -1.31
N GLU A 53 3.78 -0.02 -1.81
CA GLU A 53 3.32 -0.45 -3.14
C GLU A 53 4.22 0.11 -4.24
N LYS A 54 4.67 1.36 -4.11
CA LYS A 54 5.62 1.97 -5.05
C LYS A 54 6.90 1.14 -5.19
N LYS A 55 7.50 0.71 -4.08
CA LYS A 55 8.69 -0.16 -4.09
C LYS A 55 8.44 -1.52 -4.72
N ILE A 56 7.25 -2.10 -4.50
CA ILE A 56 6.86 -3.38 -5.12
C ILE A 56 6.73 -3.22 -6.64
N LEU A 57 6.16 -2.11 -7.12
CA LEU A 57 6.06 -1.82 -8.55
C LEU A 57 7.43 -1.55 -9.18
N GLU A 58 8.32 -0.84 -8.49
CA GLU A 58 9.71 -0.65 -8.91
C GLU A 58 10.43 -2.00 -9.06
N LEU A 59 10.30 -2.88 -8.05
CA LEU A 59 10.89 -4.22 -8.08
C LEU A 59 10.32 -5.07 -9.23
N LYS A 60 9.00 -5.00 -9.45
CA LYS A 60 8.32 -5.69 -10.55
C LYS A 60 8.91 -5.28 -11.90
N CYS A 61 9.01 -3.97 -12.15
CA CYS A 61 9.48 -3.45 -13.43
C CYS A 61 10.97 -3.72 -13.64
N TRP A 62 11.79 -3.60 -12.61
CA TRP A 62 13.23 -3.83 -12.69
C TRP A 62 13.57 -5.30 -12.97
N ASN A 63 12.83 -6.24 -12.39
CA ASN A 63 13.11 -7.67 -12.50
C ASN A 63 12.25 -8.39 -13.54
N HIS A 64 11.34 -7.68 -14.22
CA HIS A 64 10.41 -8.27 -15.19
C HIS A 64 9.59 -9.45 -14.65
N ILE A 65 9.21 -9.38 -13.37
CA ILE A 65 8.46 -10.42 -12.67
C ILE A 65 6.98 -10.04 -12.55
N THR A 66 6.16 -11.01 -12.15
CA THR A 66 4.76 -10.75 -11.82
C THR A 66 4.63 -9.92 -10.55
N THR A 67 3.49 -9.24 -10.38
CA THR A 67 3.23 -8.45 -9.17
C THR A 67 3.21 -9.32 -7.91
N SER A 68 2.72 -10.57 -7.99
CA SER A 68 2.68 -11.49 -6.85
C SER A 68 4.08 -11.94 -6.44
N GLU A 69 4.97 -12.21 -7.40
CA GLU A 69 6.38 -12.49 -7.14
C GLU A 69 7.08 -11.30 -6.49
N ALA A 70 6.88 -10.09 -7.02
CA ALA A 70 7.45 -8.88 -6.44
C ALA A 70 6.98 -8.67 -4.99
N ARG A 71 5.71 -8.95 -4.68
CA ARG A 71 5.18 -8.90 -3.30
C ARG A 71 5.89 -9.91 -2.39
N ARG A 72 6.06 -11.16 -2.84
CA ARG A 72 6.77 -12.20 -2.07
C ARG A 72 8.23 -11.82 -1.82
N MET A 73 8.95 -11.40 -2.86
CA MET A 73 10.34 -10.96 -2.74
C MET A 73 10.49 -9.77 -1.81
N PHE A 74 9.63 -8.75 -1.95
CA PHE A 74 9.65 -7.59 -1.06
C PHE A 74 9.39 -7.99 0.39
N HIS A 75 8.46 -8.90 0.65
CA HIS A 75 8.20 -9.41 1.99
C HIS A 75 9.43 -10.13 2.56
N LEU A 76 10.00 -11.07 1.82
CA LEU A 76 11.19 -11.83 2.23
C LEU A 76 12.40 -10.91 2.51
N GLN A 77 12.61 -9.89 1.69
CA GLN A 77 13.70 -8.91 1.88
C GLN A 77 13.53 -8.05 3.13
N ASN A 78 12.30 -7.84 3.60
CA ASN A 78 11.99 -6.99 4.76
C ASN A 78 11.60 -7.80 6.01
N MET A 79 11.64 -9.14 5.95
CA MET A 79 11.35 -10.01 7.07
C MET A 79 12.47 -9.94 8.11
N LYS A 80 12.09 -9.98 9.39
CA LYS A 80 13.06 -10.11 10.48
C LYS A 80 13.60 -11.54 10.54
N TYR A 81 14.85 -11.71 10.94
CA TYR A 81 15.48 -13.02 11.08
C TYR A 81 14.66 -13.97 11.98
N SER A 82 14.17 -13.48 13.12
CA SER A 82 13.33 -14.24 14.05
C SER A 82 12.01 -14.74 13.46
N GLU A 83 11.53 -14.08 12.41
CA GLU A 83 10.31 -14.45 11.69
C GLU A 83 10.63 -15.46 10.57
N ALA A 84 11.74 -15.26 9.86
CA ALA A 84 12.23 -16.17 8.82
C ALA A 84 12.59 -17.56 9.36
N VAL A 85 13.11 -17.66 10.59
CA VAL A 85 13.40 -18.97 11.21
C VAL A 85 12.13 -19.74 11.59
N LYS A 86 10.99 -19.07 11.72
CA LYS A 86 9.70 -19.72 12.03
C LYS A 86 8.99 -20.21 10.79
N SER A 87 9.27 -19.64 9.62
CA SER A 87 8.71 -20.13 8.36
C SER A 87 9.39 -21.46 7.97
N PRO A 88 8.63 -22.43 7.44
CA PRO A 88 9.22 -23.63 6.84
C PRO A 88 10.22 -23.25 5.76
N PRO A 89 11.31 -24.00 5.58
CA PRO A 89 12.20 -23.79 4.46
C PRO A 89 11.44 -23.99 3.15
N ALA A 90 11.70 -23.13 2.14
CA ALA A 90 11.01 -23.17 0.85
C ALA A 90 11.09 -24.54 0.14
N SER A 91 12.11 -25.34 0.47
CA SER A 91 12.25 -26.71 -0.03
C SER A 91 11.15 -27.64 0.47
N VAL A 92 10.65 -27.45 1.70
CA VAL A 92 9.59 -28.27 2.29
C VAL A 92 8.25 -27.96 1.61
N GLU A 93 7.92 -26.68 1.41
CA GLU A 93 6.68 -26.30 0.70
C GLU A 93 6.67 -26.79 -0.77
N LEU A 94 7.84 -26.77 -1.43
CA LEU A 94 7.97 -27.30 -2.78
C LEU A 94 7.76 -28.83 -2.80
N GLN A 95 8.38 -29.55 -1.87
CA GLN A 95 8.24 -31.00 -1.72
C GLN A 95 6.77 -31.39 -1.50
N ASP A 96 6.08 -30.68 -0.61
CA ASP A 96 4.67 -30.94 -0.31
C ASP A 96 3.76 -30.67 -1.51
N THR A 97 4.06 -29.60 -2.27
CA THR A 97 3.33 -29.29 -3.51
C THR A 97 3.56 -30.36 -4.58
N VAL A 98 4.79 -30.85 -4.73
CA VAL A 98 5.14 -31.92 -5.67
C VAL A 98 4.42 -33.21 -5.28
N ASN A 99 4.46 -33.56 -3.99
CA ASN A 99 3.79 -34.75 -3.48
C ASN A 99 2.28 -34.67 -3.70
N LEU A 100 1.64 -33.54 -3.40
CA LEU A 100 0.21 -33.35 -3.61
C LEU A 100 -0.18 -33.49 -5.10
N LYS A 101 0.63 -32.94 -6.00
CA LYS A 101 0.41 -33.11 -7.45
C LYS A 101 0.62 -34.54 -7.91
N PHE A 102 1.59 -35.24 -7.35
CA PHE A 102 1.83 -36.65 -7.66
C PHE A 102 0.64 -37.52 -7.24
N GLU A 103 0.13 -37.36 -6.01
CA GLU A 103 -1.04 -38.09 -5.53
C GLU A 103 -2.30 -37.82 -6.37
N ALA A 104 -2.50 -36.57 -6.82
CA ALA A 104 -3.61 -36.21 -7.69
C ALA A 104 -3.53 -36.81 -9.10
N LEU A 105 -2.34 -37.25 -9.55
CA LEU A 105 -2.16 -37.94 -10.82
C LEU A 105 -2.35 -39.46 -10.70
N LEU A 106 -2.34 -39.99 -9.47
CA LEU A 106 -2.55 -41.41 -9.18
C LEU A 106 -4.03 -41.76 -8.90
N GLN A 107 -4.92 -40.76 -8.87
CA GLN A 107 -6.38 -40.90 -8.76
C GLN A 107 -7.06 -40.86 -10.13
#